data_AF-A0A4R0RJQ2-F1
#
_entry.id   AF-A0A4R0RJQ2-F1
#
_cell.length_a   1.000
_cell.length_b   1.000
_cell.length_c   1.000
_cell.angle_alpha   90.00
_cell.angle_beta   90.00
_cell.angle_gamma   90.00
#
_symmetry.space_group_name_H-M   'P 1'
#
loop_
_entity.id
_entity.type
_entity.pdbx_description
1 polymer ?
#
loop_
_entity_poly.entity_id
_entity_poly.type
_entity_poly.pdbx_seq_one_letter_code
_entity_poly.pdbx_strand_id
1 'polypeptide(L)'
;MDCNHLSRKRKRENEPRDAKADQETVKKQLVGGDADDSHGEDLLALLNLTDLTIHEQLEDRFRVLSSALLHNYHLVCSSADSQSTFEILEIEFYLIKPLVHEDPFTHGGNDQKQSGRWYFHRAPRLGGERITRAKTDQTLPTAAAGYRGGTRKGLDLTFGSPIALTSRHFQAPSPTPQFDPEAQSSQPSSSSNDGTMRGGILLRSVQRVEDGKVISGPSLLVDEILRLSGAVNIAQLVSEKWNGDLSALQDVSPSANRASSNSQRPSLYLKQKALSKLNGGPDTGSSADIKPRIYRSPRVGLDLSNPEIPIATMDALKHPRVVFVSKHYRYFTRPHLLTANGRGQTFLGIFRDDLYPDAQGDHASFSAPVDQVVSDTGLKRATVEKYMQEYLQGYQHGSLKAFIGASGKGASSSPGTFLRMMGTLAKAQGERQQ
;
A
#
# COMPACT_ATOMS: atom_id res chain seq x y z
N MET A 1 -68.41 51.61 -18.18
CA MET A 1 -67.64 52.76 -18.71
C MET A 1 -66.27 52.21 -19.06
N ASP A 2 -66.20 51.50 -20.19
CA ASP A 2 -65.83 52.04 -21.52
C ASP A 2 -64.31 52.21 -21.64
N CYS A 3 -63.66 51.29 -22.35
CA CYS A 3 -63.30 51.42 -23.78
C CYS A 3 -62.03 52.27 -23.96
N ASN A 4 -60.90 51.62 -24.24
CA ASN A 4 -60.36 51.32 -25.57
C ASN A 4 -59.56 52.49 -26.19
N HIS A 5 -58.27 52.25 -26.46
CA HIS A 5 -57.71 52.65 -27.76
C HIS A 5 -56.60 51.70 -28.24
N LEU A 6 -57.00 50.86 -29.20
CA LEU A 6 -56.28 50.36 -30.40
C LEU A 6 -55.35 51.44 -31.00
N SER A 7 -54.33 51.22 -31.83
CA SER A 7 -53.74 50.10 -32.58
C SER A 7 -52.58 50.72 -33.39
N ARG A 8 -51.55 49.95 -33.78
CA ARG A 8 -51.10 49.87 -35.19
C ARG A 8 -50.03 48.79 -35.43
N LYS A 9 -50.44 47.81 -36.24
CA LYS A 9 -49.65 46.78 -36.93
C LYS A 9 -48.61 47.39 -37.89
N ARG A 10 -47.46 46.73 -38.04
CA ARG A 10 -46.83 46.48 -39.36
C ARG A 10 -46.31 45.05 -39.42
N LYS A 11 -46.77 44.34 -40.45
CA LYS A 11 -46.39 42.99 -40.91
C LYS A 11 -45.45 43.18 -42.10
N ARG A 12 -44.39 42.37 -42.22
CA ARG A 12 -43.85 41.95 -43.53
C ARG A 12 -43.11 40.63 -43.39
N GLU A 13 -43.56 39.69 -44.22
CA GLU A 13 -43.04 38.35 -44.45
C GLU A 13 -41.72 38.39 -45.22
N ASN A 14 -40.87 37.38 -45.02
CA ASN A 14 -40.29 36.56 -46.10
C ASN A 14 -39.41 35.46 -45.50
N GLU A 15 -39.86 34.21 -45.61
CA GLU A 15 -38.97 33.04 -45.72
C GLU A 15 -38.46 32.94 -47.16
N PRO A 16 -37.32 32.26 -47.38
CA PRO A 16 -37.45 31.01 -48.11
C PRO A 16 -36.64 29.84 -47.52
N ARG A 17 -37.02 28.67 -48.04
CA ARG A 17 -36.68 27.30 -47.70
C ARG A 17 -35.26 26.87 -48.14
N ASP A 18 -34.87 25.72 -47.57
CA ASP A 18 -33.97 24.69 -48.07
C ASP A 18 -32.45 24.95 -48.11
N ALA A 19 -31.77 24.40 -47.10
CA ALA A 19 -30.58 23.56 -47.31
C ALA A 19 -30.34 22.67 -46.07
N LYS A 20 -30.68 21.39 -46.21
CA LYS A 20 -30.19 20.29 -45.37
C LYS A 20 -28.73 19.99 -45.72
N ALA A 21 -28.08 19.36 -44.75
CA ALA A 21 -26.84 18.58 -44.83
C ALA A 21 -25.54 19.37 -44.68
N ASP A 22 -24.84 19.01 -43.58
CA ASP A 22 -23.37 18.97 -43.40
C ASP A 22 -22.90 19.59 -42.09
N GLN A 23 -23.36 19.05 -40.96
CA GLN A 23 -22.64 19.09 -39.68
C GLN A 23 -22.88 17.79 -38.89
N GLU A 24 -22.54 16.66 -39.51
CA GLU A 24 -22.44 15.38 -38.81
C GLU A 24 -21.09 14.73 -39.14
N THR A 25 -20.01 15.48 -38.95
CA THR A 25 -18.64 14.97 -38.85
C THR A 25 -17.85 16.02 -38.08
N VAL A 26 -16.95 15.63 -37.18
CA VAL A 26 -16.19 16.46 -36.22
C VAL A 26 -16.88 16.71 -34.86
N LYS A 27 -17.32 15.64 -34.20
CA LYS A 27 -17.34 15.51 -32.73
C LYS A 27 -17.06 14.05 -32.35
N LYS A 28 -15.83 13.61 -32.62
CA LYS A 28 -15.32 12.32 -32.18
C LYS A 28 -13.80 12.41 -32.02
N GLN A 29 -13.36 13.11 -30.98
CA GLN A 29 -12.03 13.02 -30.39
C GLN A 29 -12.00 13.95 -29.19
N LEU A 30 -11.30 13.53 -28.13
CA LEU A 30 -11.29 14.06 -26.76
C LEU A 30 -12.36 13.45 -25.85
N VAL A 31 -12.47 12.12 -25.86
CA VAL A 31 -12.77 11.36 -24.65
C VAL A 31 -11.42 11.03 -24.03
N GLY A 32 -11.25 11.37 -22.75
CA GLY A 32 -10.04 11.15 -21.98
C GLY A 32 -9.64 9.68 -22.04
N GLY A 33 -8.35 9.45 -22.27
CA GLY A 33 -7.77 8.12 -22.29
C GLY A 33 -7.99 7.46 -20.95
N ASP A 34 -8.83 6.43 -20.97
CA ASP A 34 -8.81 5.38 -19.97
C ASP A 34 -7.37 4.94 -19.75
N ALA A 35 -6.97 4.86 -18.48
CA ALA A 35 -5.70 4.28 -18.09
C ALA A 35 -5.61 2.89 -18.73
N ASP A 36 -4.62 2.81 -19.61
CA ASP A 36 -4.33 1.76 -20.56
C ASP A 36 -4.47 0.35 -19.97
N ASP A 37 -5.03 -0.53 -20.80
CA ASP A 37 -5.25 -1.95 -20.59
C ASP A 37 -3.87 -2.63 -20.51
N SER A 38 -3.19 -2.51 -19.37
CA SER A 38 -1.86 -3.07 -19.18
C SER A 38 -1.96 -4.59 -19.21
N HIS A 39 -1.64 -5.17 -20.37
CA HIS A 39 -1.22 -6.56 -20.51
C HIS A 39 -0.40 -6.95 -19.28
N GLY A 40 -0.88 -7.95 -18.53
CA GLY A 40 -0.41 -8.25 -17.18
C GLY A 40 1.11 -8.22 -17.07
N GLU A 41 1.65 -7.09 -16.58
CA GLU A 41 3.07 -6.95 -16.36
C GLU A 41 3.51 -8.03 -15.37
N ASP A 42 4.63 -8.68 -15.69
CA ASP A 42 5.23 -9.67 -14.82
C ASP A 42 5.46 -9.05 -13.44
N LEU A 43 4.85 -9.62 -12.40
CA LEU A 43 4.99 -9.14 -11.02
C LEU A 43 6.46 -9.06 -10.61
N LEU A 44 7.32 -9.93 -11.15
CA LEU A 44 8.76 -9.90 -10.90
C LEU A 44 9.39 -8.59 -11.37
N ALA A 45 9.02 -8.13 -12.56
CA ALA A 45 9.48 -6.87 -13.11
C ALA A 45 8.96 -5.68 -12.28
N LEU A 46 7.69 -5.75 -11.84
CA LEU A 46 7.08 -4.72 -10.99
C LEU A 46 7.80 -4.54 -9.65
N LEU A 47 8.32 -5.61 -9.07
CA LEU A 47 9.00 -5.57 -7.77
C LEU A 47 10.42 -4.96 -7.84
N ASN A 48 11.00 -4.79 -9.03
CA ASN A 48 12.32 -4.19 -9.22
C ASN A 48 12.19 -2.68 -9.46
N LEU A 49 12.80 -1.88 -8.59
CA LEU A 49 12.77 -0.41 -8.64
C LEU A 49 14.15 0.20 -8.95
N THR A 50 15.13 -0.62 -9.33
CA THR A 50 16.53 -0.19 -9.52
C THR A 50 16.63 1.03 -10.43
N ASP A 51 15.87 1.01 -11.54
CA ASP A 51 15.94 2.02 -12.59
C ASP A 51 15.07 3.27 -12.31
N LEU A 52 14.32 3.29 -11.21
CA LEU A 52 13.41 4.38 -10.86
C LEU A 52 14.16 5.41 -10.02
N THR A 53 14.57 6.53 -10.63
CA THR A 53 15.52 7.48 -10.02
C THR A 53 14.88 8.68 -9.35
N ILE A 54 13.59 8.91 -9.57
CA ILE A 54 12.85 10.02 -8.96
C ILE A 54 11.63 9.54 -8.18
N HIS A 55 11.18 10.38 -7.25
CA HIS A 55 10.10 10.03 -6.32
C HIS A 55 8.77 9.74 -7.02
N GLU A 56 8.42 10.51 -8.05
CA GLU A 56 7.16 10.36 -8.79
C GLU A 56 7.04 8.99 -9.47
N GLN A 57 8.11 8.53 -10.12
CA GLN A 57 8.18 7.19 -10.72
C GLN A 57 7.97 6.07 -9.69
N LEU A 58 8.43 6.25 -8.45
CA LEU A 58 8.20 5.29 -7.37
C LEU A 58 6.72 5.27 -6.96
N GLU A 59 6.09 6.45 -6.85
CA GLU A 59 4.66 6.54 -6.54
C GLU A 59 3.81 5.91 -7.65
N ASP A 60 4.14 6.13 -8.92
CA ASP A 60 3.48 5.48 -10.05
C ASP A 60 3.64 3.96 -9.99
N ARG A 61 4.85 3.48 -9.69
CA ARG A 61 5.10 2.04 -9.52
C ARG A 61 4.31 1.46 -8.36
N PHE A 62 4.13 2.18 -7.24
CA PHE A 62 3.30 1.72 -6.14
C PHE A 62 1.83 1.56 -6.57
N ARG A 63 1.32 2.46 -7.42
CA ARG A 63 -0.03 2.34 -7.99
C ARG A 63 -0.17 1.10 -8.85
N VAL A 64 0.76 0.87 -9.78
CA VAL A 64 0.77 -0.32 -10.65
C VAL A 64 0.88 -1.60 -9.81
N LEU A 65 1.81 -1.66 -8.85
CA LEU A 65 1.94 -2.78 -7.92
C LEU A 65 0.66 -3.02 -7.12
N SER A 66 0.02 -1.96 -6.63
CA SER A 66 -1.23 -2.08 -5.87
C SER A 66 -2.37 -2.64 -6.73
N SER A 67 -2.49 -2.20 -7.98
CA SER A 67 -3.47 -2.72 -8.93
C SER A 67 -3.21 -4.20 -9.22
N ALA A 68 -1.95 -4.56 -9.48
CA ALA A 68 -1.57 -5.95 -9.68
C ALA A 68 -1.95 -6.81 -8.47
N LEU A 69 -1.50 -6.44 -7.27
CA LEU A 69 -1.72 -7.26 -6.07
C LEU A 69 -3.19 -7.35 -5.64
N LEU A 70 -3.93 -6.24 -5.67
CA LEU A 70 -5.33 -6.19 -5.21
C LEU A 70 -6.30 -6.79 -6.23
N HIS A 71 -6.06 -6.60 -7.53
CA HIS A 71 -6.98 -7.08 -8.57
C HIS A 71 -6.60 -8.42 -9.17
N ASN A 72 -5.31 -8.67 -9.38
CA ASN A 72 -4.86 -9.74 -10.27
C ASN A 72 -4.23 -10.92 -9.53
N TYR A 73 -4.03 -10.84 -8.22
CA TYR A 73 -3.46 -11.92 -7.42
C TYR A 73 -4.35 -12.34 -6.25
N HIS A 74 -4.28 -13.62 -5.92
CA HIS A 74 -4.71 -14.18 -4.64
C HIS A 74 -3.49 -14.52 -3.80
N LEU A 75 -3.62 -14.39 -2.48
CA LEU A 75 -2.71 -15.02 -1.54
C LEU A 75 -3.20 -16.44 -1.29
N VAL A 76 -2.31 -17.43 -1.42
CA VAL A 76 -2.65 -18.84 -1.24
C VAL A 76 -1.80 -19.41 -0.11
N CYS A 77 -2.47 -19.96 0.90
CA CYS A 77 -1.83 -20.74 1.95
C CYS A 77 -2.11 -22.22 1.70
N SER A 78 -1.06 -22.98 1.39
CA SER A 78 -1.11 -24.43 1.20
C SER A 78 -0.57 -25.14 2.45
N SER A 79 -1.24 -26.22 2.82
CA SER A 79 -0.79 -27.24 3.77
C SER A 79 -0.78 -28.60 3.07
N ALA A 80 -0.34 -29.66 3.77
CA ALA A 80 -0.31 -31.01 3.20
C ALA A 80 -1.70 -31.51 2.77
N ASP A 81 -2.75 -31.11 3.49
CA ASP A 81 -4.10 -31.68 3.35
C ASP A 81 -5.13 -30.66 2.85
N SER A 82 -4.78 -29.37 2.80
CA SER A 82 -5.72 -28.32 2.44
C SER A 82 -5.05 -27.09 1.85
N GLN A 83 -5.82 -26.33 1.07
CA GLN A 83 -5.44 -25.04 0.53
C GLN A 83 -6.51 -24.02 0.91
N SER A 84 -6.09 -22.84 1.34
CA SER A 84 -6.97 -21.69 1.56
C SER A 84 -6.54 -20.54 0.67
N THR A 85 -7.53 -19.91 0.04
CA THR A 85 -7.32 -18.81 -0.90
C THR A 85 -7.86 -17.52 -0.31
N PHE A 86 -7.13 -16.43 -0.50
CA PHE A 86 -7.47 -15.13 0.03
C PHE A 86 -7.43 -14.06 -1.05
N GLU A 87 -8.46 -13.22 -1.09
CA GLU A 87 -8.41 -11.92 -1.75
C GLU A 87 -7.65 -10.92 -0.88
N ILE A 88 -6.71 -10.18 -1.49
CA ILE A 88 -5.99 -9.11 -0.80
C ILE A 88 -6.88 -7.86 -0.82
N LEU A 89 -7.17 -7.30 0.35
CA LEU A 89 -8.03 -6.12 0.48
C LEU A 89 -7.24 -4.85 0.80
N GLU A 90 -6.09 -4.95 1.46
CA GLU A 90 -5.36 -3.80 1.99
C GLU A 90 -3.86 -4.08 2.10
N ILE A 91 -3.05 -3.15 1.58
CA ILE A 91 -1.59 -3.18 1.61
C ILE A 91 -0.98 -1.83 2.00
N GLU A 92 0.25 -1.82 2.51
CA GLU A 92 1.04 -0.61 2.78
C GLU A 92 2.47 -0.72 2.25
N PHE A 93 2.96 0.33 1.58
CA PHE A 93 4.33 0.40 1.09
C PHE A 93 5.28 1.05 2.11
N TYR A 94 6.46 0.45 2.23
CA TYR A 94 7.59 0.96 3.01
C TYR A 94 8.87 0.76 2.20
N LEU A 95 9.59 1.85 1.89
CA LEU A 95 10.76 1.80 1.03
C LEU A 95 11.86 2.74 1.52
N ILE A 96 13.07 2.18 1.66
CA ILE A 96 14.32 2.94 1.72
C ILE A 96 15.02 2.73 0.38
N LYS A 97 15.10 3.81 -0.41
CA LYS A 97 15.93 3.94 -1.60
C LYS A 97 16.80 5.19 -1.39
N PRO A 98 18.11 5.03 -1.12
CA PRO A 98 18.96 6.15 -0.78
C PRO A 98 18.92 7.26 -1.83
N LEU A 99 18.99 8.51 -1.36
CA LEU A 99 18.95 9.73 -2.18
C LEU A 99 17.64 9.99 -2.95
N VAL A 100 16.67 9.05 -2.93
CA VAL A 100 15.42 9.17 -3.72
C VAL A 100 14.18 9.06 -2.83
N HIS A 101 14.15 8.08 -1.93
CA HIS A 101 12.99 7.77 -1.09
C HIS A 101 13.43 7.14 0.23
N GLU A 102 13.74 7.95 1.22
CA GLU A 102 14.29 7.51 2.51
C GLU A 102 13.21 7.50 3.59
N ASP A 103 12.27 6.57 3.46
CA ASP A 103 11.15 6.48 4.39
C ASP A 103 11.59 5.95 5.77
N PRO A 104 11.51 6.79 6.83
CA PRO A 104 12.01 6.44 8.17
C PRO A 104 11.11 5.46 8.92
N PHE A 105 9.97 5.07 8.35
CA PHE A 105 9.07 4.08 8.92
C PHE A 105 9.34 2.66 8.40
N THR A 106 10.22 2.50 7.42
CA THR A 106 10.61 1.21 6.87
C THR A 106 11.42 0.41 7.88
N HIS A 107 11.15 -0.90 8.01
CA HIS A 107 11.93 -1.77 8.89
C HIS A 107 13.39 -1.90 8.47
N GLY A 108 13.67 -1.96 7.16
CA GLY A 108 15.02 -1.95 6.62
C GLY A 108 15.84 -3.20 6.97
N GLY A 109 15.19 -4.35 7.21
CA GLY A 109 15.88 -5.60 7.51
C GLY A 109 16.81 -6.04 6.36
N ASN A 110 17.86 -6.82 6.64
CA ASN A 110 18.71 -7.40 5.59
C ASN A 110 17.91 -8.32 4.65
N ASP A 111 16.92 -9.02 5.19
CA ASP A 111 16.02 -9.89 4.42
C ASP A 111 15.17 -9.10 3.41
N GLN A 112 14.99 -7.77 3.59
CA GLN A 112 14.24 -6.90 2.69
C GLN A 112 15.07 -6.34 1.53
N LYS A 113 16.34 -6.75 1.40
CA LYS A 113 17.20 -6.38 0.26
C LYS A 113 16.88 -7.15 -1.01
N GLN A 114 16.23 -8.31 -0.90
CA GLN A 114 15.90 -9.16 -2.04
C GLN A 114 14.40 -9.12 -2.27
N SER A 115 13.96 -8.86 -3.50
CA SER A 115 12.55 -8.83 -3.85
C SER A 115 11.95 -10.23 -3.99
N GLY A 116 10.62 -10.32 -3.93
CA GLY A 116 9.86 -11.55 -4.22
C GLY A 116 9.86 -12.57 -3.08
N ARG A 117 10.15 -12.15 -1.85
CA ARG A 117 10.18 -13.03 -0.67
C ARG A 117 9.20 -12.56 0.41
N TRP A 118 8.80 -13.47 1.26
CA TRP A 118 8.09 -13.15 2.50
C TRP A 118 9.07 -12.68 3.57
N TYR A 119 8.74 -11.55 4.18
CA TYR A 119 9.44 -11.02 5.35
C TYR A 119 8.48 -10.91 6.53
N PHE A 120 8.74 -11.72 7.56
CA PHE A 120 8.06 -11.56 8.84
C PHE A 120 8.80 -10.54 9.70
N HIS A 121 8.04 -9.63 10.34
CA HIS A 121 8.60 -8.57 11.16
C HIS A 121 9.51 -9.11 12.27
N ARG A 122 10.70 -8.53 12.41
CA ARG A 122 11.70 -8.94 13.40
C ARG A 122 11.63 -8.10 14.68
N ALA A 123 11.90 -8.74 15.81
CA ALA A 123 12.11 -8.03 17.06
C ALA A 123 13.35 -7.11 16.92
N PRO A 124 13.36 -5.93 17.58
CA PRO A 124 14.54 -5.07 17.57
C PRO A 124 15.74 -5.87 18.08
N ARG A 125 16.83 -5.89 17.31
CA ARG A 125 18.12 -6.38 17.82
C ARG A 125 18.71 -5.25 18.67
N LEU A 126 18.89 -5.47 19.97
CA LEU A 126 19.74 -4.60 20.79
C LEU A 126 21.18 -4.78 20.28
N GLY A 127 21.56 -4.01 19.27
CA GLY A 127 22.86 -4.15 18.61
C GLY A 127 23.07 -3.29 17.36
N GLY A 128 22.12 -2.42 16.99
CA GLY A 128 22.36 -1.34 16.03
C GLY A 128 22.97 -0.13 16.75
N GLU A 129 24.29 0.03 16.62
CA GLU A 129 25.09 1.24 16.81
C GLU A 129 24.60 2.27 17.86
N ARG A 130 24.90 1.98 19.12
CA ARG A 130 25.39 3.03 20.02
C ARG A 130 26.71 2.54 20.57
N ILE A 131 27.81 3.07 20.02
CA ILE A 131 29.17 2.78 20.46
C ILE A 131 29.29 3.21 21.91
N THR A 132 29.23 2.25 22.83
CA THR A 132 29.98 2.31 24.09
C THR A 132 30.65 0.97 24.27
N ARG A 133 31.98 1.01 24.23
CA ARG A 133 32.89 -0.12 24.44
C ARG A 133 32.50 -0.98 25.64
N ALA A 134 32.78 -2.27 25.48
CA ALA A 134 32.87 -3.33 26.48
C ALA A 134 31.54 -3.90 26.99
N LYS A 135 31.11 -5.02 26.39
CA LYS A 135 31.19 -6.35 27.03
C LYS A 135 30.87 -7.44 26.01
N THR A 136 31.65 -8.50 26.11
CA THR A 136 31.54 -9.77 25.42
C THR A 136 30.22 -10.48 25.72
N ASP A 137 29.81 -11.29 24.74
CA ASP A 137 28.99 -12.50 24.81
C ASP A 137 27.45 -12.44 24.86
N GLN A 138 26.90 -13.14 23.85
CA GLN A 138 25.65 -13.90 23.84
C GLN A 138 24.36 -13.11 24.06
N THR A 139 23.85 -12.49 22.99
CA THR A 139 22.42 -12.15 22.92
C THR A 139 21.60 -13.43 22.86
N LEU A 140 20.98 -13.81 23.98
CA LEU A 140 19.97 -14.86 24.06
C LEU A 140 18.93 -14.70 22.95
N PRO A 141 18.60 -15.77 22.18
CA PRO A 141 17.49 -15.71 21.25
C PRO A 141 16.21 -15.42 22.04
N THR A 142 15.51 -14.34 21.67
CA THR A 142 14.15 -14.10 22.18
C THR A 142 13.30 -15.36 22.02
N ALA A 143 12.31 -15.58 22.89
CA ALA A 143 11.42 -16.76 22.85
C ALA A 143 10.74 -17.01 21.48
N ALA A 144 10.73 -16.02 20.59
CA ALA A 144 10.22 -16.11 19.22
C ALA A 144 11.33 -16.18 18.15
N ALA A 145 12.55 -16.63 18.50
CA ALA A 145 13.71 -16.75 17.59
C ALA A 145 14.03 -15.49 16.76
N GLY A 146 13.76 -14.30 17.32
CA GLY A 146 14.01 -13.00 16.68
C GLY A 146 12.84 -12.45 15.86
N TYR A 147 11.70 -13.16 15.76
CA TYR A 147 10.47 -12.62 15.20
C TYR A 147 9.68 -11.80 16.24
N ARG A 148 8.86 -10.85 15.77
CA ARG A 148 7.90 -10.19 16.65
C ARG A 148 6.78 -11.15 17.05
N GLY A 149 6.27 -11.00 18.27
CA GLY A 149 5.08 -11.70 18.76
C GLY A 149 3.91 -10.75 19.02
N GLY A 150 2.76 -11.31 19.41
CA GLY A 150 1.56 -10.55 19.80
C GLY A 150 1.02 -9.65 18.69
N THR A 151 0.62 -8.42 19.04
CA THR A 151 0.04 -7.43 18.11
C THR A 151 1.06 -6.81 17.15
N ARG A 152 2.35 -7.06 17.36
CA ARG A 152 3.45 -6.49 16.57
C ARG A 152 3.95 -7.41 15.45
N LYS A 153 3.26 -8.54 15.21
CA LYS A 153 3.53 -9.40 14.05
C LYS A 153 3.08 -8.68 12.77
N GLY A 154 3.77 -8.96 11.68
CA GLY A 154 3.41 -8.50 10.34
C GLY A 154 4.14 -9.32 9.29
N LEU A 155 3.62 -9.26 8.06
CA LEU A 155 4.09 -10.00 6.91
C LEU A 155 4.19 -9.04 5.72
N ASP A 156 5.38 -8.88 5.19
CA ASP A 156 5.65 -8.05 4.04
C ASP A 156 6.03 -8.91 2.83
N LEU A 157 5.59 -8.52 1.64
CA LEU A 157 6.22 -8.92 0.38
C LEU A 157 7.42 -8.00 0.14
N THR A 158 8.61 -8.56 0.01
CA THR A 158 9.81 -7.76 -0.24
C THR A 158 9.87 -7.25 -1.68
N PHE A 159 10.35 -6.02 -1.84
CA PHE A 159 10.46 -5.35 -3.13
C PHE A 159 11.60 -4.29 -3.12
N GLY A 160 11.98 -3.77 -4.28
CA GLY A 160 13.03 -2.76 -4.43
C GLY A 160 14.17 -3.21 -5.35
N SER A 161 14.84 -4.28 -4.98
CA SER A 161 16.02 -4.78 -5.72
C SER A 161 15.64 -5.84 -6.76
N PRO A 162 16.56 -6.25 -7.64
CA PRO A 162 16.33 -7.42 -8.48
C PRO A 162 16.10 -8.68 -7.63
N ILE A 163 15.32 -9.61 -8.16
CA ILE A 163 15.12 -10.92 -7.52
C ILE A 163 16.42 -11.71 -7.71
N ALA A 164 17.00 -12.18 -6.61
CA ALA A 164 18.10 -13.12 -6.68
C ALA A 164 17.53 -14.48 -7.14
N LEU A 165 17.59 -14.75 -8.45
CA LEU A 165 17.34 -16.08 -9.00
C LEU A 165 18.52 -17.00 -8.62
N THR A 166 18.68 -17.29 -7.32
CA THR A 166 19.62 -18.32 -6.91
C THR A 166 19.01 -19.66 -7.27
N SER A 167 19.41 -20.22 -8.41
CA SER A 167 19.15 -21.64 -8.65
C SER A 167 19.72 -22.44 -7.47
N ARG A 168 19.02 -23.47 -7.02
CA ARG A 168 19.48 -24.35 -5.93
C ARG A 168 20.79 -25.08 -6.27
N HIS A 169 21.27 -24.96 -7.51
CA HIS A 169 22.45 -25.64 -8.06
C HIS A 169 23.70 -24.78 -8.11
N PHE A 170 23.58 -23.46 -7.91
CA PHE A 170 24.71 -22.55 -7.79
C PHE A 170 24.67 -21.93 -6.39
N GLN A 171 25.04 -22.72 -5.39
CA GLN A 171 25.41 -22.18 -4.09
C GLN A 171 26.66 -21.31 -4.31
N ALA A 172 26.60 -20.04 -3.93
CA ALA A 172 27.79 -19.20 -3.86
C ALA A 172 28.82 -19.89 -2.95
N PRO A 173 30.12 -19.89 -3.30
CA PRO A 173 31.13 -20.58 -2.51
C PRO A 173 31.14 -20.03 -1.09
N SER A 174 30.97 -20.95 -0.14
CA SER A 174 31.16 -20.71 1.29
C SER A 174 32.53 -20.06 1.50
N PRO A 175 32.66 -18.95 2.26
CA PRO A 175 33.96 -18.44 2.62
C PRO A 175 34.57 -19.40 3.66
N THR A 176 35.38 -20.35 3.19
CA THR A 176 36.33 -21.06 4.04
C THR A 176 37.37 -20.06 4.56
N PRO A 177 37.66 -20.03 5.87
CA PRO A 177 38.70 -19.18 6.41
C PRO A 177 40.07 -19.82 6.12
N GLN A 178 40.64 -19.52 4.96
CA GLN A 178 42.07 -19.72 4.74
C GLN A 178 42.81 -18.44 5.17
N PHE A 179 43.54 -18.58 6.27
CA PHE A 179 44.56 -17.63 6.73
C PHE A 179 45.69 -17.62 5.71
N ASP A 180 45.82 -16.55 4.93
CA ASP A 180 47.05 -16.20 4.22
C ASP A 180 47.55 -14.85 4.75
N PRO A 181 48.72 -14.78 5.40
CA PRO A 181 49.19 -13.58 6.07
C PRO A 181 50.20 -12.82 5.20
N GLU A 182 49.89 -12.42 3.97
CA GLU A 182 50.74 -11.48 3.21
C GLU A 182 50.08 -11.01 1.90
N ALA A 183 49.19 -10.02 2.00
CA ALA A 183 48.82 -9.17 0.86
C ALA A 183 48.27 -7.83 1.38
N GLN A 184 49.16 -6.98 1.90
CA GLN A 184 48.88 -5.57 2.09
C GLN A 184 49.02 -4.85 0.73
N SER A 185 47.91 -4.54 0.06
CA SER A 185 47.71 -3.23 -0.59
C SER A 185 46.27 -3.05 -1.06
N SER A 186 45.71 -1.89 -0.70
CA SER A 186 44.49 -1.27 -1.25
C SER A 186 43.16 -2.06 -1.15
N GLN A 187 42.66 -2.20 0.07
CA GLN A 187 41.22 -2.33 0.34
C GLN A 187 40.68 -0.93 0.72
N PRO A 188 39.63 -0.40 0.09
CA PRO A 188 38.94 0.75 0.66
C PRO A 188 38.22 0.27 1.92
N SER A 189 38.60 0.88 3.03
CA SER A 189 37.99 0.73 4.35
C SER A 189 36.46 0.73 4.27
N SER A 190 35.86 -0.36 4.72
CA SER A 190 34.43 -0.56 4.91
C SER A 190 33.86 0.49 5.87
N SER A 191 33.35 1.58 5.29
CA SER A 191 32.44 2.48 5.97
C SER A 191 31.03 1.89 5.90
N SER A 192 30.43 1.67 7.06
CA SER A 192 29.15 1.01 7.30
C SER A 192 27.93 1.88 6.95
N ASN A 193 27.87 2.41 5.73
CA ASN A 193 26.64 2.92 5.11
C ASN A 193 26.36 2.04 3.90
N ASP A 194 25.84 0.84 4.15
CA ASP A 194 25.40 -0.04 3.07
C ASP A 194 24.06 0.48 2.54
N GLY A 195 24.13 1.59 1.79
CA GLY A 195 23.08 2.34 1.10
C GLY A 195 22.38 1.49 0.04
N THR A 196 21.88 0.35 0.47
CA THR A 196 21.20 -0.65 -0.32
C THR A 196 19.71 -0.45 -0.19
N MET A 197 19.02 -0.58 -1.32
CA MET A 197 17.58 -0.47 -1.38
C MET A 197 16.91 -1.58 -0.56
N ARG A 198 15.90 -1.22 0.22
CA ARG A 198 15.15 -2.13 1.08
C ARG A 198 13.69 -1.77 1.09
N GLY A 199 12.82 -2.72 0.77
CA GLY A 199 11.39 -2.48 0.70
C GLY A 199 10.56 -3.64 1.24
N GLY A 200 9.42 -3.28 1.84
CA GLY A 200 8.37 -4.21 2.21
C GLY A 200 6.98 -3.65 1.85
N ILE A 201 6.16 -4.49 1.24
CA ILE A 201 4.73 -4.26 1.02
C ILE A 201 3.99 -5.06 2.10
N LEU A 202 3.57 -4.38 3.16
CA LEU A 202 2.87 -4.99 4.28
C LEU A 202 1.47 -5.44 3.84
N LEU A 203 1.16 -6.72 4.02
CA LEU A 203 -0.20 -7.24 3.87
C LEU A 203 -0.98 -6.99 5.16
N ARG A 204 -2.09 -6.25 5.07
CA ARG A 204 -2.86 -5.84 6.26
C ARG A 204 -4.16 -6.58 6.42
N SER A 205 -4.97 -6.61 5.37
CA SER A 205 -6.29 -7.22 5.41
C SER A 205 -6.50 -8.08 4.19
N VAL A 206 -7.07 -9.25 4.42
CA VAL A 206 -7.44 -10.21 3.38
C VAL A 206 -8.84 -10.75 3.64
N GLN A 207 -9.51 -11.24 2.60
CA GLN A 207 -10.77 -11.95 2.72
C GLN A 207 -10.58 -13.38 2.25
N ARG A 208 -10.94 -14.35 3.09
CA ARG A 208 -10.94 -15.75 2.72
C ARG A 208 -12.03 -16.02 1.69
N VAL A 209 -11.67 -16.65 0.58
CA VAL A 209 -12.57 -16.87 -0.55
C VAL A 209 -13.65 -17.89 -0.20
N GLU A 210 -13.31 -18.91 0.58
CA GLU A 210 -14.20 -20.05 0.84
C GLU A 210 -15.45 -19.68 1.67
N ASP A 211 -15.33 -18.71 2.57
CA ASP A 211 -16.42 -18.34 3.49
C ASP A 211 -16.64 -16.83 3.64
N GLY A 212 -15.92 -16.01 2.87
CA GLY A 212 -16.01 -14.56 2.91
C GLY A 212 -15.48 -13.92 4.21
N LYS A 213 -14.85 -14.69 5.11
CA LYS A 213 -14.33 -14.16 6.38
C LYS A 213 -13.24 -13.14 6.10
N VAL A 214 -13.37 -11.95 6.67
CA VAL A 214 -12.35 -10.90 6.61
C VAL A 214 -11.38 -11.07 7.78
N ILE A 215 -10.08 -11.13 7.47
CA ILE A 215 -8.99 -11.13 8.44
C ILE A 215 -8.35 -9.74 8.37
N SER A 216 -8.63 -8.89 9.36
CA SER A 216 -8.17 -7.51 9.38
C SER A 216 -7.05 -7.26 10.39
N GLY A 217 -5.88 -6.88 9.88
CA GLY A 217 -4.73 -6.50 10.68
C GLY A 217 -3.53 -7.43 10.46
N PRO A 218 -2.30 -6.88 10.34
CA PRO A 218 -1.09 -7.65 10.08
C PRO A 218 -0.88 -8.85 11.01
N SER A 219 -1.12 -8.67 12.30
CA SER A 219 -0.89 -9.71 13.29
C SER A 219 -1.90 -10.85 13.20
N LEU A 220 -3.16 -10.53 12.89
CA LEU A 220 -4.22 -11.54 12.72
C LEU A 220 -4.04 -12.31 11.41
N LEU A 221 -3.55 -11.67 10.35
CA LEU A 221 -3.15 -12.37 9.12
C LEU A 221 -2.06 -13.41 9.42
N VAL A 222 -1.01 -13.03 10.16
CA VAL A 222 0.03 -13.97 10.58
C VAL A 222 -0.54 -15.10 11.43
N ASP A 223 -1.43 -14.81 12.37
CA ASP A 223 -2.08 -15.83 13.21
C ASP A 223 -2.93 -16.82 12.37
N GLU A 224 -3.63 -16.33 11.35
CA GLU A 224 -4.40 -17.18 10.44
C GLU A 224 -3.48 -18.09 9.60
N ILE A 225 -2.35 -17.58 9.11
CA ILE A 225 -1.35 -18.38 8.37
C ILE A 225 -0.75 -19.47 9.28
N LEU A 226 -0.41 -19.11 10.53
CA LEU A 226 0.09 -20.07 11.52
C LEU A 226 -0.94 -21.18 11.78
N ARG A 227 -2.20 -20.79 11.98
CA ARG A 227 -3.31 -21.72 12.20
C ARG A 227 -3.49 -22.68 11.03
N LEU A 228 -3.51 -22.16 9.80
CA LEU A 228 -3.67 -22.97 8.58
C LEU A 228 -2.48 -23.89 8.31
N SER A 229 -1.29 -23.48 8.70
CA SER A 229 -0.07 -24.27 8.53
C SER A 229 0.18 -25.26 9.69
N GLY A 230 -0.66 -25.24 10.73
CA GLY A 230 -0.46 -26.03 11.94
C GLY A 230 0.87 -25.72 12.65
N ALA A 231 1.32 -24.45 12.60
CA ALA A 231 2.53 -23.97 13.25
C ALA A 231 2.18 -23.15 14.50
N VAL A 232 2.91 -23.36 15.60
CA VAL A 232 2.64 -22.64 16.86
C VAL A 232 3.26 -21.24 16.89
N ASN A 233 4.28 -20.99 16.06
CA ASN A 233 4.93 -19.70 15.93
C ASN A 233 5.64 -19.56 14.57
N ILE A 234 6.09 -18.34 14.25
CA ILE A 234 6.73 -18.00 12.97
C ILE A 234 8.04 -18.77 12.77
N ALA A 235 8.81 -19.03 13.85
CA ALA A 235 10.05 -19.78 13.74
C ALA A 235 9.78 -21.20 13.23
N GLN A 236 8.83 -21.89 13.87
CA GLN A 236 8.40 -23.23 13.45
C GLN A 236 7.84 -23.24 12.03
N LEU A 237 7.02 -22.24 11.68
CA LEU A 237 6.46 -22.09 10.33
C LEU A 237 7.59 -22.07 9.30
N VAL A 238 8.57 -21.18 9.48
CA VAL A 238 9.64 -21.00 8.50
C VAL A 238 10.60 -22.17 8.49
N SER A 239 11.09 -22.65 9.64
CA SER A 239 12.13 -23.67 9.69
C SER A 239 11.60 -25.09 9.43
N GLU A 240 10.44 -25.44 9.98
CA GLU A 240 9.93 -26.81 9.93
C GLU A 240 8.86 -26.99 8.85
N LYS A 241 7.89 -26.08 8.74
CA LYS A 241 6.79 -26.23 7.79
C LYS A 241 7.19 -25.85 6.37
N TRP A 242 7.90 -24.72 6.21
CA TRP A 242 8.33 -24.20 4.91
C TRP A 242 9.79 -24.56 4.59
N ASN A 243 10.53 -25.18 5.51
CA ASN A 243 11.92 -25.61 5.30
C ASN A 243 12.84 -24.49 4.77
N GLY A 244 12.67 -23.27 5.30
CA GLY A 244 13.41 -22.07 4.92
C GLY A 244 12.98 -21.43 3.60
N ASP A 245 12.00 -21.99 2.90
CA ASP A 245 11.47 -21.37 1.68
C ASP A 245 10.61 -20.16 2.03
N LEU A 246 11.08 -19.00 1.61
CA LEU A 246 10.40 -17.71 1.78
C LEU A 246 10.00 -17.13 0.43
N SER A 247 10.02 -17.89 -0.67
CA SER A 247 9.52 -17.40 -1.96
C SER A 247 8.06 -16.98 -1.83
N ALA A 248 7.74 -15.76 -2.26
CA ALA A 248 6.35 -15.32 -2.36
C ALA A 248 5.68 -15.75 -3.66
N LEU A 249 6.43 -16.40 -4.55
CA LEU A 249 6.05 -16.70 -5.91
C LEU A 249 5.97 -18.21 -6.08
N GLN A 250 4.97 -18.66 -6.84
CA GLN A 250 4.81 -20.07 -7.13
C GLN A 250 5.96 -20.59 -8.00
N ASP A 251 6.55 -21.74 -7.62
CA ASP A 251 7.54 -22.41 -8.46
C ASP A 251 6.83 -23.01 -9.69
N VAL A 252 6.99 -22.38 -10.85
CA VAL A 252 6.34 -22.80 -12.12
C VAL A 252 7.19 -23.81 -12.90
N SER A 253 8.22 -24.40 -12.27
CA SER A 253 9.11 -25.34 -12.96
C SER A 253 8.33 -26.49 -13.63
N PRO A 254 8.51 -26.76 -14.94
CA PRO A 254 7.81 -27.84 -15.66
C PRO A 254 8.02 -29.23 -15.03
N SER A 255 9.10 -29.41 -14.28
CA SER A 255 9.44 -30.62 -13.54
C SER A 255 8.59 -30.84 -12.29
N ALA A 256 7.96 -29.78 -11.74
CA ALA A 256 7.06 -29.89 -10.58
C ALA A 256 5.73 -30.59 -10.95
N ASN A 257 5.32 -30.51 -12.22
CA ASN A 257 4.13 -31.18 -12.74
C ASN A 257 4.30 -32.70 -12.94
N ARG A 258 5.51 -33.26 -12.74
CA ARG A 258 5.75 -34.71 -12.81
C ARG A 258 5.82 -35.40 -11.45
N ALA A 259 5.73 -34.67 -10.33
CA ALA A 259 5.50 -35.27 -9.03
C ALA A 259 3.99 -35.49 -8.81
N SER A 260 3.46 -36.49 -9.52
CA SER A 260 2.21 -37.14 -9.19
C SER A 260 2.21 -37.56 -7.72
N SER A 261 1.13 -37.21 -7.01
CA SER A 261 0.64 -37.87 -5.79
C SER A 261 1.63 -38.08 -4.64
N ASN A 262 1.62 -37.13 -3.70
CA ASN A 262 1.98 -37.19 -2.25
C ASN A 262 2.95 -36.08 -1.83
N SER A 263 2.44 -35.18 -0.98
CA SER A 263 3.13 -34.08 -0.28
C SER A 263 3.41 -32.80 -1.10
N GLN A 264 2.37 -32.03 -1.42
CA GLN A 264 2.56 -30.59 -1.58
C GLN A 264 3.10 -30.05 -0.26
N ARG A 265 4.30 -29.47 -0.30
CA ARG A 265 4.91 -28.87 0.89
C ARG A 265 4.09 -27.65 1.31
N PRO A 266 3.80 -27.49 2.62
CA PRO A 266 3.15 -26.29 3.10
C PRO A 266 3.91 -25.04 2.65
N SER A 267 3.18 -24.06 2.12
CA SER A 267 3.77 -22.86 1.55
C SER A 267 2.76 -21.72 1.51
N LEU A 268 3.26 -20.50 1.39
CA LEU A 268 2.46 -19.30 1.14
C LEU A 268 2.96 -18.69 -0.16
N TYR A 269 2.08 -18.38 -1.11
CA TYR A 269 2.49 -17.79 -2.37
C TYR A 269 1.38 -16.95 -2.99
N LEU A 270 1.78 -16.05 -3.89
CA LEU A 270 0.89 -15.27 -4.74
C LEU A 270 0.54 -16.09 -5.98
N LYS A 271 -0.76 -16.25 -6.23
CA LYS A 271 -1.30 -16.93 -7.41
C LYS A 271 -2.05 -15.92 -8.27
N GLN A 272 -1.67 -15.81 -9.53
CA GLN A 272 -2.39 -14.94 -10.48
C GLN A 272 -3.83 -15.45 -10.65
N LYS A 273 -4.80 -14.54 -10.61
CA LYS A 273 -6.20 -14.84 -10.92
C LYS A 273 -6.28 -15.22 -12.40
N ALA A 274 -7.04 -16.27 -12.71
CA ALA A 274 -7.30 -16.61 -14.10
C ALA A 274 -8.04 -15.42 -14.74
N LEU A 275 -7.48 -14.87 -15.82
CA LEU A 275 -8.23 -13.94 -16.65
C LEU A 275 -9.45 -14.70 -17.15
N SER A 276 -10.65 -14.27 -16.74
CA SER A 276 -11.89 -14.68 -17.39
C SER A 276 -11.69 -14.44 -18.88
N LYS A 277 -11.67 -15.51 -19.67
CA LYS A 277 -11.59 -15.38 -21.12
C LYS A 277 -12.76 -14.51 -21.55
N LEU A 278 -12.47 -13.32 -22.06
CA LEU A 278 -13.34 -12.48 -22.87
C LEU A 278 -13.78 -13.26 -24.11
N ASN A 279 -14.67 -14.24 -23.94
CA ASN A 279 -15.43 -14.80 -25.03
C ASN A 279 -16.78 -14.11 -25.01
N GLY A 280 -16.95 -13.16 -25.93
CA GLY A 280 -18.16 -12.37 -26.12
C GLY A 280 -19.40 -13.21 -26.34
N GLY A 281 -20.15 -13.45 -25.27
CA GLY A 281 -21.57 -13.77 -25.33
C GLY A 281 -22.38 -12.50 -25.06
N PRO A 282 -23.50 -12.26 -25.78
CA PRO A 282 -24.29 -11.07 -25.59
C PRO A 282 -25.06 -11.13 -24.27
N ASP A 283 -24.94 -10.05 -23.50
CA ASP A 283 -25.92 -9.54 -22.54
C ASP A 283 -26.66 -10.55 -21.65
N THR A 284 -26.03 -10.86 -20.53
CA THR A 284 -26.74 -10.86 -19.25
C THR A 284 -25.96 -9.98 -18.30
N GLY A 285 -26.51 -8.82 -17.93
CA GLY A 285 -25.90 -7.74 -17.12
C GLY A 285 -25.54 -8.15 -15.68
N SER A 286 -24.67 -9.14 -15.55
CA SER A 286 -24.05 -9.57 -14.31
C SER A 286 -22.90 -8.63 -13.98
N SER A 287 -23.00 -7.93 -12.86
CA SER A 287 -22.01 -7.05 -12.20
C SER A 287 -20.63 -7.70 -11.90
N ALA A 288 -20.31 -8.84 -12.51
CA ALA A 288 -19.22 -9.73 -12.11
C ALA A 288 -17.82 -9.32 -12.61
N ASP A 289 -17.67 -8.28 -13.43
CA ASP A 289 -16.37 -7.94 -14.05
C ASP A 289 -15.88 -6.51 -13.76
N ILE A 290 -16.56 -5.76 -12.88
CA ILE A 290 -16.06 -4.45 -12.47
C ILE A 290 -15.02 -4.65 -11.37
N LYS A 291 -13.74 -4.43 -11.71
CA LYS A 291 -12.65 -4.38 -10.72
C LYS A 291 -13.00 -3.36 -9.63
N PRO A 292 -12.93 -3.70 -8.34
CA PRO A 292 -13.22 -2.75 -7.27
C PRO A 292 -12.33 -1.51 -7.36
N ARG A 293 -12.87 -0.33 -7.06
CA ARG A 293 -12.05 0.89 -6.95
C ARG A 293 -10.97 0.70 -5.89
N ILE A 294 -9.73 1.09 -6.22
CA ILE A 294 -8.63 1.17 -5.26
C ILE A 294 -8.59 2.57 -4.69
N TYR A 295 -8.69 2.67 -3.38
CA TYR A 295 -8.52 3.89 -2.62
C TYR A 295 -7.10 3.96 -2.04
N ARG A 296 -6.64 5.17 -1.76
CA ARG A 296 -5.35 5.43 -1.13
C ARG A 296 -5.46 6.31 0.10
N SER A 297 -4.65 6.06 1.12
CA SER A 297 -4.62 6.85 2.35
C SER A 297 -3.24 6.90 2.97
N PRO A 298 -3.01 7.77 3.98
CA PRO A 298 -1.90 7.59 4.91
C PRO A 298 -1.93 6.20 5.57
N ARG A 299 -0.75 5.74 5.96
CA ARG A 299 -0.56 4.43 6.61
C ARG A 299 -1.09 4.42 8.04
N VAL A 300 -1.54 3.26 8.50
CA VAL A 300 -2.15 3.07 9.82
C VAL A 300 -1.07 2.90 10.88
N GLY A 301 -1.24 3.60 12.00
CA GLY A 301 -0.37 3.46 13.18
C GLY A 301 0.89 4.32 13.15
N LEU A 302 1.11 5.14 12.12
CA LEU A 302 2.22 6.09 12.08
C LEU A 302 1.83 7.39 12.78
N ASP A 303 2.65 7.81 13.74
CA ASP A 303 2.54 9.11 14.41
C ASP A 303 3.88 9.87 14.38
N LEU A 304 3.85 11.08 14.92
CA LEU A 304 5.00 11.98 15.00
C LEU A 304 5.61 11.99 16.41
N SER A 305 5.46 10.90 17.16
CA SER A 305 5.93 10.81 18.55
C SER A 305 7.44 10.55 18.72
N ASN A 306 8.26 11.08 17.81
CA ASN A 306 9.71 10.93 17.82
C ASN A 306 10.38 12.22 18.31
N PRO A 307 11.29 12.15 19.30
CA PRO A 307 11.96 13.33 19.87
C PRO A 307 12.96 14.02 18.93
N GLU A 308 13.39 13.37 17.84
CA GLU A 308 14.32 13.94 16.84
C GLU A 308 13.63 14.96 15.93
N ILE A 309 12.29 14.95 15.87
CA ILE A 309 11.53 15.91 15.08
C ILE A 309 11.65 17.29 15.75
N PRO A 310 12.18 18.31 15.05
CA PRO A 310 12.30 19.66 15.62
C PRO A 310 10.94 20.23 16.03
N ILE A 311 10.91 21.02 17.09
CA ILE A 311 9.66 21.67 17.57
C ILE A 311 9.28 22.85 16.67
N ALA A 312 10.28 23.52 16.07
CA ALA A 312 10.07 24.64 15.17
C ALA A 312 9.39 24.16 13.88
N THR A 313 8.23 24.74 13.56
CA THR A 313 7.34 24.23 12.49
C THR A 313 8.03 24.14 11.13
N MET A 314 8.84 25.13 10.75
CA MET A 314 9.50 25.16 9.43
C MET A 314 10.53 24.05 9.27
N ASP A 315 11.26 23.71 10.34
CA ASP A 315 12.23 22.62 10.32
C ASP A 315 11.53 21.26 10.44
N ALA A 316 10.47 21.20 11.25
CA ALA A 316 9.64 20.01 11.38
C ALA A 316 9.07 19.56 10.04
N LEU A 317 8.57 20.48 9.21
CA LEU A 317 7.98 20.16 7.90
C LEU A 317 8.96 19.51 6.92
N LYS A 318 10.26 19.75 7.08
CA LYS A 318 11.32 19.12 6.28
C LYS A 318 11.78 17.79 6.84
N HIS A 319 11.42 17.47 8.09
CA HIS A 319 11.84 16.25 8.73
C HIS A 319 11.20 15.02 8.04
N PRO A 320 11.96 13.98 7.68
CA PRO A 320 11.45 12.84 6.92
C PRO A 320 10.19 12.20 7.52
N ARG A 321 10.11 12.05 8.86
CA ARG A 321 8.91 11.52 9.52
C ARG A 321 7.65 12.35 9.25
N VAL A 322 7.77 13.68 9.22
CA VAL A 322 6.64 14.57 8.93
C VAL A 322 6.26 14.52 7.46
N VAL A 323 7.25 14.40 6.57
CA VAL A 323 7.01 14.22 5.13
C VAL A 323 6.29 12.90 4.85
N PHE A 324 6.75 11.80 5.43
CA PHE A 324 6.27 10.45 5.11
C PHE A 324 5.03 10.00 5.90
N VAL A 325 4.63 10.69 6.97
CA VAL A 325 3.44 10.31 7.75
C VAL A 325 2.14 10.56 6.98
N SER A 326 2.10 11.60 6.12
CA SER A 326 0.92 11.96 5.32
C SER A 326 0.92 11.34 3.92
N LYS A 327 1.98 10.63 3.53
CA LYS A 327 2.08 9.98 2.22
C LYS A 327 1.03 8.88 2.04
N HIS A 328 0.41 8.87 0.87
CA HIS A 328 -0.69 7.96 0.50
C HIS A 328 -0.19 6.56 0.10
N TYR A 329 0.57 5.92 0.98
CA TYR A 329 1.22 4.63 0.72
C TYR A 329 0.44 3.43 1.24
N ARG A 330 -0.80 3.64 1.70
CA ARG A 330 -1.77 2.58 1.97
C ARG A 330 -2.75 2.48 0.82
N TYR A 331 -2.94 1.29 0.26
CA TYR A 331 -3.86 1.02 -0.84
C TYR A 331 -4.85 -0.05 -0.41
N PHE A 332 -6.13 0.15 -0.76
CA PHE A 332 -7.18 -0.76 -0.32
C PHE A 332 -8.41 -0.75 -1.21
N THR A 333 -9.16 -1.86 -1.18
CA THR A 333 -10.46 -2.03 -1.85
C THR A 333 -11.54 -2.34 -0.82
N ARG A 334 -12.80 -2.19 -1.23
CA ARG A 334 -14.00 -2.51 -0.41
C ARG A 334 -13.95 -1.93 1.02
N PRO A 335 -13.85 -0.60 1.17
CA PRO A 335 -13.63 0.03 2.47
C PRO A 335 -14.65 -0.32 3.55
N HIS A 336 -15.91 -0.58 3.19
CA HIS A 336 -16.96 -1.04 4.11
C HIS A 336 -16.62 -2.36 4.84
N LEU A 337 -15.68 -3.16 4.33
CA LEU A 337 -15.17 -4.37 4.99
C LEU A 337 -14.03 -4.08 5.97
N LEU A 338 -13.43 -2.89 5.93
CA LEU A 338 -12.25 -2.51 6.71
C LEU A 338 -12.66 -1.84 8.03
N THR A 339 -13.40 -2.57 8.86
CA THR A 339 -14.00 -2.04 10.09
C THR A 339 -13.03 -1.98 11.29
N ALA A 340 -11.84 -2.58 11.15
CA ALA A 340 -10.83 -2.67 12.21
C ALA A 340 -9.98 -1.37 12.32
N ASN A 341 -8.74 -1.48 12.81
CA ASN A 341 -7.81 -0.35 12.93
C ASN A 341 -7.67 0.40 11.60
N GLY A 342 -7.56 1.73 11.64
CA GLY A 342 -7.38 2.53 10.43
C GLY A 342 -8.64 3.23 9.90
N ARG A 343 -9.73 3.29 10.68
CA ARG A 343 -10.98 3.97 10.26
C ARG A 343 -10.79 5.43 9.89
N GLY A 344 -9.96 6.17 10.63
CA GLY A 344 -9.65 7.57 10.33
C GLY A 344 -8.90 7.72 9.00
N GLN A 345 -7.92 6.84 8.75
CA GLN A 345 -7.15 6.76 7.52
C GLN A 345 -8.04 6.41 6.33
N THR A 346 -8.91 5.40 6.48
CA THR A 346 -9.87 4.96 5.46
C THR A 346 -10.83 6.09 5.09
N PHE A 347 -11.44 6.73 6.10
CA PHE A 347 -12.27 7.91 5.88
C PHE A 347 -11.50 9.01 5.15
N LEU A 348 -10.29 9.36 5.60
CA LEU A 348 -9.50 10.43 4.99
C LEU A 348 -9.14 10.12 3.53
N GLY A 349 -8.82 8.85 3.23
CA GLY A 349 -8.51 8.40 1.88
C GLY A 349 -9.70 8.62 0.94
N ILE A 350 -10.88 8.11 1.31
CA ILE A 350 -12.11 8.25 0.51
C ILE A 350 -12.54 9.73 0.43
N PHE A 351 -12.54 10.42 1.57
CA PHE A 351 -12.88 11.84 1.64
C PHE A 351 -12.00 12.68 0.71
N ARG A 352 -10.70 12.39 0.58
CA ARG A 352 -9.82 13.12 -0.35
C ARG A 352 -9.97 12.68 -1.79
N ASP A 353 -10.17 11.38 -2.04
CA ASP A 353 -10.31 10.82 -3.39
C ASP A 353 -11.61 11.27 -4.07
N ASP A 354 -12.70 11.39 -3.31
CA ASP A 354 -13.99 11.89 -3.80
C ASP A 354 -14.02 13.43 -3.96
N LEU A 355 -13.08 14.14 -3.34
CA LEU A 355 -12.90 15.59 -3.51
C LEU A 355 -11.97 15.96 -4.67
N TYR A 356 -11.12 15.03 -5.12
CA TYR A 356 -10.09 15.29 -6.13
C TYR A 356 -9.91 14.09 -7.07
N PRO A 357 -10.82 13.90 -8.05
CA PRO A 357 -10.79 12.72 -8.90
C PRO A 357 -9.54 12.58 -9.78
N ASP A 358 -8.84 13.66 -10.15
CA ASP A 358 -7.57 13.55 -10.89
C ASP A 358 -6.75 14.84 -10.86
N ALA A 359 -5.42 14.67 -10.93
CA ALA A 359 -4.43 15.72 -11.01
C ALA A 359 -4.42 16.39 -12.40
N GLN A 360 -5.46 17.17 -12.72
CA GLN A 360 -5.44 18.19 -13.80
C GLN A 360 -6.70 19.08 -13.88
N GLY A 361 -7.71 18.87 -13.03
CA GLY A 361 -8.96 19.65 -13.06
C GLY A 361 -9.05 20.69 -11.95
N ASP A 362 -9.60 21.85 -12.30
CA ASP A 362 -9.90 22.99 -11.42
C ASP A 362 -10.43 22.61 -10.03
N HIS A 363 -9.88 23.27 -9.01
CA HIS A 363 -10.28 23.16 -7.61
C HIS A 363 -11.70 23.72 -7.43
N ALA A 364 -12.69 22.87 -7.11
CA ALA A 364 -14.03 23.36 -6.77
C ALA A 364 -14.76 22.45 -5.76
N SER A 365 -14.85 22.95 -4.52
CA SER A 365 -15.82 22.62 -3.46
C SER A 365 -15.65 21.30 -2.68
N PHE A 366 -15.57 21.42 -1.35
CA PHE A 366 -15.89 20.36 -0.37
C PHE A 366 -17.34 19.88 -0.49
N SER A 367 -17.66 19.15 -1.55
CA SER A 367 -18.99 18.58 -1.78
C SER A 367 -18.98 17.08 -2.04
N ALA A 368 -17.94 16.36 -1.58
CA ALA A 368 -18.01 14.89 -1.50
C ALA A 368 -19.33 14.55 -0.78
N PRO A 369 -20.30 13.93 -1.46
CA PRO A 369 -21.60 13.72 -0.85
C PRO A 369 -21.37 12.88 0.40
N VAL A 370 -21.72 13.40 1.57
CA VAL A 370 -21.59 12.66 2.85
C VAL A 370 -22.17 11.26 2.69
N ASP A 371 -23.24 11.15 1.89
CA ASP A 371 -23.94 9.94 1.48
C ASP A 371 -23.03 8.94 0.74
N GLN A 372 -22.19 9.41 -0.17
CA GLN A 372 -21.21 8.59 -0.89
C GLN A 372 -20.14 8.07 0.09
N VAL A 373 -19.57 8.95 0.91
CA VAL A 373 -18.58 8.55 1.92
C VAL A 373 -19.18 7.55 2.91
N VAL A 374 -20.43 7.74 3.34
CA VAL A 374 -21.19 6.80 4.18
C VAL A 374 -21.32 5.45 3.47
N SER A 375 -21.72 5.45 2.20
CA SER A 375 -21.88 4.24 1.39
C SER A 375 -20.56 3.46 1.27
N ASP A 376 -19.48 4.13 0.86
CA ASP A 376 -18.20 3.49 0.58
C ASP A 376 -17.51 2.99 1.85
N THR A 377 -17.55 3.79 2.91
CA THR A 377 -16.89 3.44 4.19
C THR A 377 -17.71 2.49 5.06
N GLY A 378 -19.02 2.37 4.84
CA GLY A 378 -19.95 1.72 5.77
C GLY A 378 -20.07 2.41 7.14
N LEU A 379 -19.57 3.65 7.28
CA LEU A 379 -19.67 4.42 8.53
C LEU A 379 -21.07 5.03 8.66
N LYS A 380 -21.55 5.16 9.90
CA LYS A 380 -22.77 5.94 10.19
C LYS A 380 -22.55 7.41 9.81
N ARG A 381 -23.56 8.06 9.23
CA ARG A 381 -23.54 9.49 8.86
C ARG A 381 -22.97 10.39 9.97
N ALA A 382 -23.48 10.28 11.19
CA ALA A 382 -23.00 11.08 12.33
C ALA A 382 -21.50 10.87 12.63
N THR A 383 -20.94 9.69 12.31
CA THR A 383 -19.49 9.42 12.45
C THR A 383 -18.70 10.10 11.34
N VAL A 384 -19.20 10.06 10.10
CA VAL A 384 -18.60 10.75 8.95
C VAL A 384 -18.55 12.26 9.19
N GLU A 385 -19.68 12.86 9.60
CA GLU A 385 -19.77 14.29 9.93
C GLU A 385 -18.80 14.68 11.05
N LYS A 386 -18.74 13.86 12.12
CA LYS A 386 -17.76 14.06 13.19
C LYS A 386 -16.32 14.01 12.66
N TYR A 387 -15.98 13.03 11.83
CA TYR A 387 -14.63 12.90 11.27
C TYR A 387 -14.26 14.10 10.37
N MET A 388 -15.21 14.59 9.56
CA MET A 388 -15.04 15.82 8.79
C MET A 388 -14.75 17.02 9.70
N GLN A 389 -15.53 17.20 10.76
CA GLN A 389 -15.35 18.28 11.73
C GLN A 389 -13.97 18.22 12.40
N GLU A 390 -13.52 17.02 12.80
CA GLU A 390 -12.21 16.81 13.43
C GLU A 390 -11.06 17.18 12.46
N TYR A 391 -11.15 16.77 11.19
CA TYR A 391 -10.18 17.17 10.16
C TYR A 391 -10.16 18.69 9.96
N LEU A 392 -11.33 19.30 9.77
CA LEU A 392 -11.47 20.75 9.57
C LEU A 392 -10.99 21.55 10.78
N GLN A 393 -11.24 21.08 12.00
CA GLN A 393 -10.74 21.71 13.21
C GLN A 393 -9.21 21.72 13.23
N GLY A 394 -8.58 20.59 12.90
CA GLY A 394 -7.12 20.50 12.76
C GLY A 394 -6.59 21.41 11.67
N TYR A 395 -7.28 21.44 10.52
CA TYR A 395 -6.91 22.31 9.42
C TYR A 395 -6.97 23.79 9.84
N GLN A 396 -8.09 24.27 10.39
CA GLN A 396 -8.27 25.70 10.68
C GLN A 396 -7.42 26.16 11.87
N HIS A 397 -7.41 25.39 12.95
CA HIS A 397 -6.94 25.82 14.28
C HIS A 397 -5.77 24.97 14.81
N GLY A 398 -5.37 23.93 14.09
CA GLY A 398 -4.34 23.00 14.56
C GLY A 398 -2.95 23.61 14.63
N SER A 399 -2.15 23.05 15.52
CA SER A 399 -0.72 23.38 15.68
C SER A 399 0.10 22.11 15.62
N LEU A 400 1.09 22.07 14.73
CA LEU A 400 1.92 20.88 14.52
C LEU A 400 2.66 20.48 15.81
N LYS A 401 3.02 21.45 16.66
CA LYS A 401 3.65 21.22 17.96
C LYS A 401 2.83 20.30 18.88
N ALA A 402 1.50 20.28 18.74
CA ALA A 402 0.62 19.41 19.53
C ALA A 402 0.80 17.91 19.20
N PHE A 403 1.38 17.60 18.03
CA PHE A 403 1.50 16.24 17.53
C PHE A 403 2.94 15.75 17.45
N ILE A 404 3.94 16.56 17.82
CA ILE A 404 5.36 16.19 17.74
C ILE A 404 5.87 15.69 19.09
N GLY A 405 6.76 14.69 19.05
CA GLY A 405 7.47 14.18 20.22
C GLY A 405 6.51 13.54 21.23
N ALA A 406 6.75 13.70 22.53
CA ALA A 406 5.91 13.07 23.54
C ALA A 406 4.41 13.42 23.41
N SER A 407 4.09 14.64 22.96
CA SER A 407 2.71 15.10 22.74
C SER A 407 2.00 14.36 21.60
N GLY A 408 2.76 13.85 20.63
CA GLY A 408 2.24 13.10 19.49
C GLY A 408 1.86 11.65 19.79
N LYS A 409 2.22 11.15 20.98
CA LYS A 409 2.10 9.72 21.29
C LYS A 409 0.64 9.27 21.21
N GLY A 410 0.37 8.30 20.34
CA GLY A 410 -0.97 7.75 20.17
C GLY A 410 -1.91 8.62 19.32
N ALA A 411 -1.41 9.70 18.71
CA ALA A 411 -2.20 10.52 17.80
C ALA A 411 -2.80 9.69 16.64
N SER A 412 -2.11 8.65 16.21
CA SER A 412 -2.56 7.72 15.16
C SER A 412 -3.53 6.64 15.64
N SER A 413 -3.70 6.47 16.96
CA SER A 413 -4.48 5.39 17.57
C SER A 413 -5.97 5.71 17.68
N SER A 414 -6.35 6.99 17.64
CA SER A 414 -7.74 7.44 17.64
C SER A 414 -8.07 8.12 16.30
N PRO A 415 -9.23 7.82 15.67
CA PRO A 415 -9.61 8.46 14.41
C PRO A 415 -9.68 9.99 14.50
N GLY A 416 -10.27 10.54 15.57
CA GLY A 416 -10.41 12.00 15.71
C GLY A 416 -9.07 12.72 15.85
N THR A 417 -8.19 12.23 16.73
CA THR A 417 -6.85 12.82 16.90
C THR A 417 -6.01 12.70 15.64
N PHE A 418 -6.08 11.56 14.95
CA PHE A 418 -5.42 11.36 13.67
C PHE A 418 -5.91 12.37 12.62
N LEU A 419 -7.22 12.57 12.51
CA LEU A 419 -7.80 13.51 11.55
C LEU A 419 -7.44 14.96 11.85
N ARG A 420 -7.42 15.37 13.13
CA ARG A 420 -6.91 16.69 13.53
C ARG A 420 -5.43 16.86 13.14
N MET A 421 -4.61 15.83 13.37
CA MET A 421 -3.19 15.86 12.97
C MET A 421 -3.05 16.02 11.45
N MET A 422 -3.81 15.25 10.67
CA MET A 422 -3.77 15.32 9.21
C MET A 422 -4.28 16.65 8.66
N GLY A 423 -5.34 17.23 9.23
CA GLY A 423 -5.79 18.58 8.87
C GLY A 423 -4.73 19.63 9.16
N THR A 424 -4.07 19.53 10.32
CA THR A 424 -2.96 20.43 10.71
C THR A 424 -1.81 20.37 9.71
N LEU A 425 -1.42 19.15 9.31
CA LEU A 425 -0.37 18.91 8.32
C LEU A 425 -0.75 19.47 6.95
N ALA A 426 -1.98 19.23 6.50
CA ALA A 426 -2.51 19.75 5.24
C ALA A 426 -2.35 21.28 5.14
N LYS A 427 -2.81 22.02 6.17
CA LYS A 427 -2.61 23.48 6.23
C LYS A 427 -1.14 23.87 6.24
N ALA A 428 -0.32 23.21 7.06
CA ALA A 428 1.10 23.55 7.21
C ALA A 428 1.90 23.29 5.93
N GLN A 429 1.47 22.32 5.11
CA GLN A 429 2.06 22.00 3.80
C GLN A 429 1.47 22.85 2.65
N GLY A 430 0.54 23.76 2.94
CA GLY A 430 -0.09 24.62 1.94
C GLY A 430 -1.12 23.91 1.06
N GLU A 431 -1.63 22.75 1.47
CA GLU A 431 -2.81 22.15 0.83
C GLU A 431 -3.98 23.12 1.03
N ARG A 432 -4.70 23.51 -0.04
CA ARG A 432 -5.72 24.57 0.05
C ARG A 432 -7.01 24.07 0.73
N GLN A 433 -7.57 24.91 1.60
CA GLN A 433 -8.97 24.88 2.02
C GLN A 433 -9.77 25.58 0.94
N GLN A 434 -10.69 24.90 0.25
CA GLN A 434 -11.72 25.59 -0.51
C GLN A 434 -13.09 25.05 -0.15
#